data_AF-A0A7X3VPI2-F1
#
_entry.id   AF-A0A7X3VPI2-F1
#
_cell.length_a   1.000
_cell.length_b   1.000
_cell.length_c   1.000
_cell.angle_alpha   90.00
_cell.angle_beta   90.00
_cell.angle_gamma   90.00
#
_symmetry.space_group_name_H-M   'P 1'
#
loop_
_entity.id
_entity.type
_entity.pdbx_description
1 polymer ?
#
loop_
_entity_poly.entity_id
_entity_poly.type
_entity_poly.pdbx_seq_one_letter_code
_entity_poly.pdbx_strand_id
1 'polypeptide(L)'
;MTPVTIDRHRTALRRSTLSSPFQHLLRFGFLDGTLSVFDYGCGRGDDLRLLRAMGIRADGWDPIHRNRARHRTADIVNFGFVLNVIEDPEERKRTIRAAFALAGKVMVASVMVAYRRRRERFDAYRDGVRTARNTFQKYYTQDEFRAYVESTLDARAIAVAPGICIIFRDPADEQLFLLARQQVRREWRMVRRDVASEKLAPLVQRYRDDIDTYWRNALELGRPPLPEECPAARSLAAAVGSGRRVHWWVSQFFSPDEIEAAALGRQEDLLVYFALGHFSRRKPYT
;
A
#
# COMPACT_ATOMS: atom_id res chain seq x y z
N MET A 1 -20.40 36.42 22.20
CA MET A 1 -20.50 35.88 20.83
C MET A 1 -21.11 34.50 20.92
N THR A 2 -22.30 34.29 20.35
CA THR A 2 -22.98 32.99 20.29
C THR A 2 -22.13 32.01 19.47
N PRO A 3 -21.89 30.77 19.94
CA PRO A 3 -21.10 29.80 19.19
C PRO A 3 -21.80 29.44 17.88
N VAL A 4 -21.09 29.59 16.76
CA VAL A 4 -21.58 29.18 15.43
C VAL A 4 -21.54 27.67 15.34
N THR A 5 -22.71 27.02 15.28
CA THR A 5 -22.85 25.57 15.10
C THR A 5 -22.56 25.19 13.65
N ILE A 6 -21.65 24.23 13.45
CA ILE A 6 -21.20 23.75 12.13
C ILE A 6 -21.86 22.41 11.80
N ASP A 7 -22.48 22.30 10.62
CA ASP A 7 -23.25 21.13 10.20
C ASP A 7 -22.38 20.05 9.51
N ARG A 8 -21.46 19.42 10.24
CA ARG A 8 -20.52 18.41 9.70
C ARG A 8 -21.23 17.27 8.92
N HIS A 9 -22.46 16.94 9.30
CA HIS A 9 -23.30 15.87 8.72
C HIS A 9 -23.66 16.04 7.24
N ARG A 10 -23.46 17.23 6.65
CA ARG A 10 -23.84 17.51 5.25
C ARG A 10 -22.74 17.20 4.24
N THR A 11 -21.57 16.72 4.68
CA THR A 11 -20.40 16.48 3.84
C THR A 11 -20.35 15.08 3.20
N ALA A 12 -21.10 14.11 3.73
CA ALA A 12 -21.13 12.75 3.18
C ALA A 12 -21.77 12.69 1.78
N LEU A 13 -21.05 12.13 0.81
CA LEU A 13 -21.47 11.93 -0.59
C LEU A 13 -21.93 10.48 -0.82
N ARG A 14 -22.90 10.27 -1.74
CA ARG A 14 -23.27 8.92 -2.22
C ARG A 14 -22.40 8.53 -3.41
N ARG A 15 -21.86 7.31 -3.47
CA ARG A 15 -20.98 6.85 -4.57
C ARG A 15 -21.28 5.42 -5.04
N SER A 16 -21.04 5.16 -6.33
CA SER A 16 -21.10 3.83 -6.97
C SER A 16 -19.73 3.13 -7.04
N THR A 17 -18.65 3.83 -6.72
CA THR A 17 -17.27 3.33 -6.74
C THR A 17 -16.59 3.58 -5.39
N LEU A 18 -15.55 2.79 -5.10
CA LEU A 18 -14.71 3.00 -3.91
C LEU A 18 -14.15 4.41 -3.88
N SER A 19 -14.00 5.00 -2.70
CA SER A 19 -13.34 6.29 -2.52
C SER A 19 -11.86 6.23 -2.93
N SER A 20 -11.30 7.38 -3.29
CA SER A 20 -9.91 7.49 -3.75
C SER A 20 -8.89 6.80 -2.82
N PRO A 21 -8.97 6.91 -1.48
CA PRO A 21 -8.08 6.17 -0.57
C PRO A 21 -8.16 4.65 -0.75
N PHE A 22 -9.36 4.09 -0.85
CA PHE A 22 -9.56 2.65 -1.07
C PHE A 22 -9.13 2.20 -2.47
N GLN A 23 -9.32 3.03 -3.50
CA GLN A 23 -8.80 2.73 -4.84
C GLN A 23 -7.26 2.60 -4.83
N HIS A 24 -6.57 3.43 -4.04
CA HIS A 24 -5.12 3.36 -3.88
C HIS A 24 -4.71 2.10 -3.11
N LEU A 25 -5.41 1.77 -2.03
CA LEU A 25 -5.17 0.52 -1.29
C LEU A 25 -5.37 -0.71 -2.19
N LEU A 26 -6.41 -0.71 -3.02
CA LEU A 26 -6.64 -1.78 -4.00
C LEU A 26 -5.48 -1.90 -4.99
N ARG A 27 -5.04 -0.78 -5.57
CA ARG A 27 -3.94 -0.75 -6.54
C ARG A 27 -2.62 -1.27 -5.97
N PHE A 28 -2.38 -1.06 -4.67
CA PHE A 28 -1.19 -1.54 -3.99
C PHE A 28 -1.34 -2.96 -3.39
N GLY A 29 -2.45 -3.64 -3.66
CA GLY A 29 -2.65 -5.03 -3.25
C GLY A 29 -3.07 -5.23 -1.79
N PHE A 30 -3.45 -4.17 -1.08
CA PHE A 30 -3.88 -4.30 0.33
C PHE A 30 -5.29 -4.88 0.49
N LEU A 31 -6.08 -4.95 -0.58
CA LEU A 31 -7.50 -5.31 -0.56
C LEU A 31 -7.77 -6.65 -1.27
N ASP A 32 -6.97 -7.68 -0.97
CA ASP A 32 -7.08 -9.03 -1.51
C ASP A 32 -7.99 -9.97 -0.69
N GLY A 33 -8.55 -9.48 0.42
CA GLY A 33 -9.42 -10.23 1.33
C GLY A 33 -8.71 -10.88 2.53
N THR A 34 -7.37 -10.89 2.55
CA THR A 34 -6.59 -11.43 3.68
C THR A 34 -6.62 -10.49 4.89
N LEU A 35 -6.60 -9.18 4.62
CA LEU A 35 -6.55 -8.12 5.63
C LEU A 35 -7.95 -7.59 5.98
N SER A 36 -8.15 -7.28 7.26
CA SER A 36 -9.34 -6.60 7.77
C SER A 36 -9.24 -5.08 7.58
N VAL A 37 -10.39 -4.43 7.38
CA VAL A 37 -10.49 -2.98 7.14
C VAL A 37 -11.40 -2.33 8.19
N PHE A 38 -10.96 -1.20 8.73
CA PHE A 38 -11.78 -0.30 9.51
C PHE A 38 -11.85 1.09 8.87
N ASP A 39 -13.05 1.57 8.55
CA ASP A 39 -13.29 2.89 7.96
C ASP A 39 -13.70 3.91 9.03
N TYR A 40 -12.77 4.80 9.40
CA TYR A 40 -12.97 5.83 10.41
C TYR A 40 -13.52 7.10 9.76
N GLY A 41 -14.78 7.43 10.06
CA GLY A 41 -15.54 8.45 9.35
C GLY A 41 -16.22 7.91 8.10
N CYS A 42 -16.79 6.70 8.17
CA CYS A 42 -17.34 5.99 7.01
C CYS A 42 -18.58 6.66 6.36
N GLY A 43 -19.10 7.73 6.96
CA GLY A 43 -20.33 8.38 6.52
C GLY A 43 -21.48 7.39 6.42
N ARG A 44 -22.14 7.36 5.26
CA ARG A 44 -23.28 6.46 4.98
C ARG A 44 -22.87 5.00 4.73
N GLY A 45 -21.57 4.68 4.68
CA GLY A 45 -21.08 3.30 4.55
C GLY A 45 -21.07 2.74 3.11
N ASP A 46 -21.01 3.59 2.09
CA ASP A 46 -20.93 3.14 0.69
C ASP A 46 -19.67 2.32 0.42
N ASP A 47 -18.51 2.78 0.93
CA ASP A 47 -17.24 2.05 0.82
C ASP A 47 -17.32 0.69 1.55
N LEU A 48 -17.90 0.66 2.76
CA LEU A 48 -18.10 -0.58 3.51
C LEU A 48 -18.95 -1.59 2.74
N ARG A 49 -20.01 -1.14 2.06
CA ARG A 49 -20.86 -2.01 1.23
C ARG A 49 -20.07 -2.61 0.08
N LEU A 50 -19.26 -1.80 -0.63
CA LEU A 50 -18.45 -2.26 -1.75
C LEU A 50 -17.34 -3.22 -1.30
N LEU A 51 -16.63 -2.90 -0.22
CA LEU A 51 -15.58 -3.77 0.33
C LEU A 51 -16.14 -5.14 0.72
N ARG A 52 -17.31 -5.19 1.37
CA ARG A 52 -17.96 -6.46 1.73
C ARG A 52 -18.39 -7.26 0.50
N ALA A 53 -18.85 -6.59 -0.56
CA ALA A 53 -19.18 -7.25 -1.82
C ALA A 53 -17.94 -7.86 -2.51
N MET A 54 -16.74 -7.34 -2.21
CA MET A 54 -15.46 -7.90 -2.66
C MET A 54 -14.92 -9.01 -1.72
N GLY A 55 -15.68 -9.44 -0.71
CA GLY A 55 -15.25 -10.46 0.26
C GLY A 55 -14.31 -9.94 1.36
N ILE A 56 -14.14 -8.62 1.48
CA ILE A 56 -13.25 -8.02 2.48
C ILE A 56 -13.98 -7.86 3.81
N ARG A 57 -13.32 -8.25 4.91
CA ARG A 57 -13.81 -8.03 6.27
C ARG A 57 -13.70 -6.55 6.63
N ALA A 58 -14.77 -5.80 6.37
CA ALA A 58 -14.82 -4.35 6.59
C ALA A 58 -15.86 -3.95 7.65
N ASP A 59 -15.45 -3.12 8.60
CA ASP A 59 -16.32 -2.40 9.53
C ASP A 59 -15.97 -0.91 9.56
N GLY A 60 -16.76 -0.08 10.21
CA GLY A 60 -16.48 1.35 10.29
C GLY A 60 -17.35 2.08 11.29
N TRP A 61 -16.97 3.32 11.55
CA TRP A 61 -17.62 4.21 12.48
C TRP A 61 -17.78 5.59 11.87
N ASP A 62 -18.87 6.27 12.23
CA ASP A 62 -19.10 7.67 11.89
C ASP A 62 -19.87 8.34 13.04
N PRO A 63 -19.49 9.56 13.46
CA PRO A 63 -20.10 10.22 14.62
C PRO A 63 -21.59 10.52 14.44
N ILE A 64 -22.10 10.51 13.21
CA ILE A 64 -23.49 10.88 12.89
C ILE A 64 -24.23 9.67 12.33
N HIS A 65 -23.68 9.04 11.29
CA HIS A 65 -24.37 7.99 10.55
C HIS A 65 -24.24 6.61 11.20
N ARG A 66 -23.24 6.41 12.06
CA ARG A 66 -22.95 5.09 12.64
C ARG A 66 -22.37 5.17 14.06
N ASN A 67 -22.91 6.08 14.87
CA ASN A 67 -22.36 6.44 16.18
C ASN A 67 -22.44 5.35 17.26
N ARG A 68 -23.30 4.34 17.06
CA ARG A 68 -23.40 3.16 17.93
C ARG A 68 -22.37 2.08 17.64
N ALA A 69 -21.67 2.16 16.51
CA ALA A 69 -20.59 1.22 16.22
C ALA A 69 -19.44 1.43 17.21
N ARG A 70 -18.74 0.35 17.58
CA ARG A 70 -17.55 0.45 18.42
C ARG A 70 -16.33 0.68 17.53
N HIS A 71 -15.39 1.48 17.99
CA HIS A 71 -14.05 1.48 17.43
C HIS A 71 -13.44 0.10 17.61
N ARG A 72 -12.95 -0.49 16.52
CA ARG A 72 -12.32 -1.82 16.49
C ARG A 72 -10.99 -1.71 15.78
N THR A 73 -10.02 -2.47 16.27
CA THR A 73 -8.74 -2.62 15.57
C THR A 73 -8.95 -3.40 14.27
N ALA A 74 -8.20 -3.04 13.24
CA ALA A 74 -8.14 -3.76 11.96
C ALA A 74 -6.75 -3.66 11.38
N ASP A 75 -6.41 -4.55 10.46
CA ASP A 75 -5.11 -4.53 9.77
C ASP A 75 -4.91 -3.21 9.02
N ILE A 76 -5.97 -2.74 8.36
CA ILE A 76 -6.00 -1.50 7.59
C ILE A 76 -7.02 -0.54 8.21
N VAL A 77 -6.60 0.69 8.48
CA VAL A 77 -7.52 1.79 8.84
C VAL A 77 -7.58 2.81 7.71
N ASN A 78 -8.79 3.16 7.26
CA ASN A 78 -9.00 4.34 6.41
C ASN A 78 -9.41 5.53 7.28
N PHE A 79 -8.67 6.63 7.16
CA PHE A 79 -8.96 7.93 7.75
C PHE A 79 -9.12 8.97 6.63
N GLY A 80 -10.14 8.74 5.80
CA GLY A 80 -10.37 9.48 4.57
C GLY A 80 -11.20 10.74 4.78
N PHE A 81 -10.64 11.91 4.49
CA PHE A 81 -11.32 13.22 4.48
C PHE A 81 -11.87 13.70 5.82
N VAL A 82 -11.59 13.00 6.93
CA VAL A 82 -12.07 13.36 8.28
C VAL A 82 -11.40 14.64 8.79
N LEU A 83 -10.10 14.82 8.57
CA LEU A 83 -9.39 16.04 8.99
C LEU A 83 -9.95 17.32 8.38
N ASN A 84 -10.61 17.21 7.23
CA ASN A 84 -11.11 18.37 6.53
C ASN A 84 -12.28 19.03 7.27
N VAL A 85 -13.06 18.26 8.04
CA VAL A 85 -14.34 18.71 8.60
C VAL A 85 -14.29 19.04 10.09
N ILE A 86 -13.13 18.92 10.72
CA ILE A 86 -12.93 19.19 12.16
C ILE A 86 -12.28 20.56 12.35
N GLU A 87 -13.03 21.51 12.88
CA GLU A 87 -12.65 22.92 13.05
C GLU A 87 -11.75 23.20 14.27
N ASP A 88 -11.64 22.28 15.23
CA ASP A 88 -10.70 22.38 16.35
C ASP A 88 -9.37 21.66 16.00
N PRO A 89 -8.23 22.37 15.94
CA PRO A 89 -6.92 21.76 15.74
C PRO A 89 -6.56 20.67 16.75
N GLU A 90 -6.94 20.82 18.02
CA GLU A 90 -6.61 19.83 19.04
C GLU A 90 -7.51 18.59 18.94
N GLU A 91 -8.78 18.76 18.60
CA GLU A 91 -9.67 17.66 18.21
C GLU A 91 -9.11 16.90 17.00
N ARG A 92 -8.60 17.61 15.97
CA ARG A 92 -7.97 16.96 14.81
C ARG A 92 -6.79 16.08 15.20
N LYS A 93 -5.90 16.57 16.07
CA LYS A 93 -4.73 15.80 16.55
C LYS A 93 -5.17 14.56 17.31
N ARG A 94 -6.12 14.70 18.24
CA ARG A 94 -6.66 13.55 19.00
C ARG A 94 -7.32 12.53 18.08
N THR A 95 -8.08 13.00 17.08
CA THR A 95 -8.85 12.13 16.18
C THR A 95 -7.95 11.29 15.28
N ILE A 96 -6.93 11.89 14.63
CA ILE A 96 -6.01 11.12 13.79
C ILE A 96 -5.18 10.11 14.61
N ARG A 97 -4.78 10.47 15.84
CA ARG A 97 -4.11 9.53 16.76
C ARG A 97 -5.01 8.37 17.15
N ALA A 98 -6.28 8.64 17.45
CA ALA A 98 -7.25 7.61 17.77
C ALA A 98 -7.48 6.66 16.58
N ALA A 99 -7.60 7.19 15.36
CA ALA A 99 -7.71 6.37 14.16
C ALA A 99 -6.44 5.52 13.94
N PHE A 100 -5.25 6.11 14.09
CA PHE A 100 -4.00 5.40 13.91
C PHE A 100 -3.78 4.29 14.95
N ALA A 101 -4.26 4.48 16.18
CA ALA A 101 -4.20 3.45 17.23
C ALA A 101 -5.03 2.20 16.91
N LEU A 102 -6.01 2.30 15.99
CA LEU A 102 -6.79 1.15 15.53
C LEU A 102 -6.09 0.36 14.43
N ALA A 103 -5.03 0.91 13.81
CA ALA A 103 -4.33 0.26 12.72
C ALA A 103 -3.35 -0.80 13.25
N GLY A 104 -3.54 -2.03 12.82
CA GLY A 104 -2.64 -3.15 13.10
C GLY A 104 -1.41 -3.14 12.20
N LYS A 105 -1.57 -2.82 10.91
CA LYS A 105 -0.49 -2.78 9.92
C LYS A 105 -0.32 -1.40 9.29
N VAL A 106 -1.41 -0.86 8.75
CA VAL A 106 -1.35 0.34 7.91
C VAL A 106 -2.56 1.24 8.12
N MET A 107 -2.34 2.54 8.08
CA MET A 107 -3.39 3.54 7.96
C MET A 107 -3.23 4.32 6.65
N VAL A 108 -4.30 4.47 5.88
CA VAL A 108 -4.37 5.46 4.82
C VAL A 108 -5.07 6.71 5.36
N ALA A 109 -4.41 7.85 5.26
CA ALA A 109 -4.97 9.15 5.64
C ALA A 109 -5.17 9.99 4.39
N SER A 110 -6.28 10.73 4.30
CA SER A 110 -6.53 11.57 3.13
C SER A 110 -7.22 12.89 3.44
N VAL A 111 -6.90 13.90 2.63
CA VAL A 111 -7.44 15.25 2.74
C VAL A 111 -7.76 15.85 1.37
N MET A 112 -8.68 16.80 1.34
CA MET A 112 -8.85 17.68 0.19
C MET A 112 -7.70 18.69 0.08
N VAL A 113 -7.02 18.69 -1.06
CA VAL A 113 -5.97 19.66 -1.41
C VAL A 113 -6.59 20.83 -2.18
N ALA A 114 -6.23 22.07 -1.84
CA ALA A 114 -6.63 23.25 -2.61
C ALA A 114 -5.51 24.27 -2.73
N TYR A 115 -5.30 24.77 -3.95
CA TYR A 115 -4.41 25.89 -4.26
C TYR A 115 -4.98 27.22 -3.73
N ARG A 116 -4.10 28.16 -3.35
CA ARG A 116 -4.45 29.45 -2.71
C ARG A 116 -5.62 30.19 -3.37
N ARG A 117 -5.62 30.31 -4.71
CA ARG A 117 -6.69 31.00 -5.48
C ARG A 117 -8.09 30.41 -5.31
N ARG A 118 -8.24 29.14 -4.92
CA ARG A 118 -9.57 28.55 -4.62
C ARG A 118 -10.02 28.82 -3.19
N ARG A 119 -9.10 29.05 -2.25
CA ARG A 119 -9.44 29.35 -0.84
C ARG A 119 -10.02 30.75 -0.70
N GLU A 120 -9.53 31.71 -1.48
CA GLU A 120 -9.97 33.12 -1.47
C GLU A 120 -11.44 33.33 -1.86
N ARG A 121 -12.11 32.32 -2.45
CA ARG A 121 -13.52 32.39 -2.84
C ARG A 121 -14.50 32.06 -1.72
N PHE A 122 -14.03 31.66 -0.55
CA PHE A 122 -14.86 31.25 0.58
C PHE A 122 -14.61 32.13 1.80
N ASP A 123 -15.63 32.27 2.66
CA ASP A 123 -15.52 32.95 3.94
C ASP A 123 -14.43 32.27 4.79
N ALA A 124 -13.35 32.98 5.10
CA ALA A 124 -12.32 32.49 6.01
C ALA A 124 -12.93 32.24 7.40
N TYR A 125 -12.71 31.05 7.96
CA TYR A 125 -13.18 30.69 9.29
C TYR A 125 -12.13 29.82 9.99
N ARG A 126 -11.58 30.34 11.10
CA ARG A 126 -10.42 29.75 11.80
C ARG A 126 -9.27 29.52 10.82
N ASP A 127 -8.74 28.30 10.74
CA ASP A 127 -7.67 27.91 9.82
C ASP A 127 -8.18 27.20 8.55
N GLY A 128 -9.48 27.32 8.28
CA GLY A 128 -10.15 26.78 7.10
C GLY A 128 -11.14 27.78 6.52
N VAL A 129 -12.19 27.26 5.88
CA VAL A 129 -13.25 28.07 5.28
C VAL A 129 -14.62 27.59 5.74
N ARG A 130 -15.58 28.50 5.80
CA ARG A 130 -17.00 28.17 5.95
C ARG A 130 -17.63 28.08 4.56
N THR A 131 -18.26 26.96 4.27
CA THR A 131 -18.95 26.76 2.98
C THR A 131 -20.33 27.42 2.99
N ALA A 132 -20.93 27.62 1.80
CA ALA A 132 -22.30 28.10 1.65
C ALA A 132 -23.35 27.20 2.34
N ARG A 133 -23.00 25.94 2.67
CA ARG A 133 -23.87 25.01 3.41
C ARG A 133 -23.67 25.09 4.93
N ASN A 134 -22.96 26.11 5.42
CA ASN A 134 -22.59 26.29 6.83
C ASN A 134 -21.75 25.11 7.40
N THR A 135 -20.85 24.55 6.58
CA THR A 135 -19.91 23.51 7.01
C THR A 135 -18.49 24.06 7.08
N PHE A 136 -17.68 23.56 8.01
CA PHE A 136 -16.24 23.82 8.03
C PHE A 136 -15.53 22.94 7.01
N GLN A 137 -14.54 23.53 6.34
CA GLN A 137 -13.66 22.81 5.44
C GLN A 137 -12.24 23.37 5.54
N LYS A 138 -11.32 22.59 6.11
CA LYS A 138 -9.89 22.87 5.99
C LYS A 138 -9.34 22.22 4.73
N TYR A 139 -8.64 22.99 3.92
CA TYR A 139 -7.82 22.46 2.83
C TYR A 139 -6.37 22.37 3.28
N TYR A 140 -5.58 21.53 2.63
CA TYR A 140 -4.15 21.36 2.89
C TYR A 140 -3.35 21.56 1.61
N THR A 141 -2.08 21.93 1.72
CA THR A 141 -1.09 21.61 0.69
C THR A 141 -0.57 20.19 0.90
N GLN A 142 0.11 19.60 -0.10
CA GLN A 142 0.70 18.27 0.07
C GLN A 142 1.73 18.25 1.20
N ASP A 143 2.60 19.25 1.27
CA ASP A 143 3.66 19.34 2.27
C ASP A 143 3.09 19.63 3.67
N GLU A 144 2.09 20.52 3.77
CA GLU A 144 1.39 20.80 5.04
C GLU A 144 0.75 19.52 5.58
N PHE A 145 0.05 18.77 4.71
CA PHE A 145 -0.60 17.53 5.12
C PHE A 145 0.41 16.48 5.58
N ARG A 146 1.49 16.28 4.82
CA ARG A 146 2.54 15.33 5.17
C ARG A 146 3.19 15.68 6.51
N ALA A 147 3.64 16.92 6.67
CA ALA A 147 4.27 17.38 7.91
C ALA A 147 3.32 17.29 9.11
N TYR A 148 2.02 17.58 8.91
CA TYR A 148 1.00 17.43 9.94
C TYR A 148 0.86 15.98 10.41
N VAL A 149 0.78 15.03 9.48
CA VAL A 149 0.69 13.60 9.82
C VAL A 149 1.95 13.13 10.53
N GLU A 150 3.13 13.44 9.98
CA GLU A 150 4.41 12.99 10.54
C GLU A 150 4.64 13.53 11.95
N SER A 151 4.42 14.82 12.18
CA SER A 151 4.57 15.43 13.51
C SER A 151 3.52 14.98 14.53
N THR A 152 2.32 14.61 14.08
CA THR A 152 1.23 14.22 14.99
C THR A 152 1.34 12.77 15.42
N LEU A 153 1.77 11.90 14.52
CA LEU A 153 1.83 10.45 14.72
C LEU A 153 3.22 9.92 15.08
N ASP A 154 4.26 10.75 14.95
CA ASP A 154 5.67 10.33 15.07
C ASP A 154 6.00 9.13 14.16
N ALA A 155 5.41 9.15 12.96
CA ALA A 155 5.52 8.10 11.96
C ALA A 155 5.63 8.71 10.57
N ARG A 156 6.39 8.07 9.67
CA ARG A 156 6.54 8.57 8.29
C ARG A 156 5.22 8.47 7.52
N ALA A 157 4.98 9.47 6.68
CA ALA A 157 3.81 9.51 5.80
C ALA A 157 4.25 9.39 4.33
N ILE A 158 3.99 8.24 3.72
CA ILE A 158 4.34 8.01 2.32
C ILE A 158 3.23 8.56 1.43
N ALA A 159 3.52 9.65 0.74
CA ALA A 159 2.62 10.22 -0.26
C ALA A 159 2.47 9.26 -1.46
N VAL A 160 1.22 8.87 -1.73
CA VAL A 160 0.86 7.98 -2.85
C VAL A 160 0.00 8.67 -3.92
N ALA A 161 -0.61 9.80 -3.57
CA ALA A 161 -1.30 10.72 -4.47
C ALA A 161 -1.50 12.09 -3.78
N PRO A 162 -1.90 13.15 -4.52
CA PRO A 162 -2.23 14.43 -3.91
C PRO A 162 -3.30 14.28 -2.82
N GLY A 163 -2.94 14.66 -1.60
CA GLY A 163 -3.79 14.57 -0.42
C GLY A 163 -3.98 13.15 0.11
N ILE A 164 -3.16 12.17 -0.28
CA ILE A 164 -3.27 10.77 0.18
C ILE A 164 -1.90 10.27 0.63
N CYS A 165 -1.82 9.85 1.89
CA CYS A 165 -0.63 9.26 2.49
C CYS A 165 -0.94 7.89 3.09
N ILE A 166 0.03 6.99 3.02
CA ILE A 166 0.04 5.70 3.71
C ILE A 166 1.04 5.79 4.87
N ILE A 167 0.63 5.31 6.04
CA ILE A 167 1.40 5.31 7.28
C ILE A 167 1.46 3.86 7.78
N PHE A 168 2.66 3.33 7.93
CA PHE A 168 2.89 1.97 8.41
C PHE A 168 3.12 1.95 9.93
N ARG A 169 2.68 0.87 10.58
CA ARG A 169 2.97 0.60 11.99
C ARG A 169 4.36 -0.01 12.16
N ASP A 170 4.74 -0.89 11.25
CA ASP A 170 6.03 -1.56 11.23
C ASP A 170 6.95 -0.90 10.19
N PRO A 171 8.13 -0.38 10.59
CA PRO A 171 9.19 0.04 9.68
C PRO A 171 9.57 -0.97 8.60
N ALA A 172 9.52 -2.28 8.90
CA ALA A 172 9.83 -3.32 7.93
C ALA A 172 8.78 -3.38 6.81
N ASP A 173 7.49 -3.33 7.16
CA ASP A 173 6.40 -3.26 6.19
C ASP A 173 6.51 -1.99 5.32
N GLU A 174 6.94 -0.87 5.91
CA GLU A 174 7.22 0.36 5.16
C GLU A 174 8.33 0.14 4.10
N GLN A 175 9.44 -0.47 4.48
CA GLN A 175 10.56 -0.71 3.55
C GLN A 175 10.18 -1.68 2.45
N LEU A 176 9.45 -2.75 2.79
CA LEU A 176 8.93 -3.70 1.80
C LEU A 176 8.02 -3.00 0.79
N PHE A 177 7.12 -2.13 1.25
CA PHE A 177 6.27 -1.34 0.37
C PHE A 177 7.06 -0.41 -0.56
N LEU A 178 8.05 0.31 -0.01
CA LEU A 178 8.87 1.24 -0.80
C LEU A 178 9.74 0.51 -1.82
N LEU A 179 10.26 -0.68 -1.48
CA LEU A 179 11.02 -1.54 -2.37
C LEU A 179 10.14 -2.05 -3.52
N ALA A 180 8.96 -2.60 -3.19
CA ALA A 180 7.99 -3.08 -4.17
C ALA A 180 7.54 -1.96 -5.13
N ARG A 181 7.44 -0.72 -4.64
CA ARG A 181 7.08 0.45 -5.46
C ARG A 181 8.14 0.81 -6.51
N GLN A 182 9.42 0.51 -6.27
CA GLN A 182 10.49 0.76 -7.25
C GLN A 182 10.72 -0.42 -8.20
N GLN A 183 10.15 -1.59 -7.90
CA GLN A 183 10.27 -2.74 -8.77
C GLN A 183 9.48 -2.50 -10.05
N VAL A 184 10.20 -2.50 -11.18
CA VAL A 184 9.54 -2.55 -12.49
C VAL A 184 9.05 -3.97 -12.70
N ARG A 185 7.74 -4.13 -12.91
CA ARG A 185 7.17 -5.43 -13.27
C ARG A 185 7.67 -5.80 -14.67
N ARG A 186 8.61 -6.74 -14.72
CA ARG A 186 9.20 -7.25 -15.97
C ARG A 186 8.46 -8.52 -16.38
N GLU A 187 8.04 -8.58 -17.63
CA GLU A 187 7.51 -9.81 -18.23
C GLU A 187 8.68 -10.60 -18.83
N TRP A 188 8.99 -11.73 -18.20
CA TRP A 188 10.04 -12.62 -18.67
C TRP A 188 9.46 -13.61 -19.68
N ARG A 189 10.11 -13.73 -20.85
CA ARG A 189 9.65 -14.63 -21.93
C ARG A 189 9.83 -16.12 -21.57
N MET A 190 10.75 -16.45 -20.65
CA MET A 190 11.08 -17.82 -20.25
C MET A 190 11.37 -18.71 -21.46
N VAL A 191 12.37 -18.29 -22.26
CA VAL A 191 12.73 -19.02 -23.49
C VAL A 191 13.37 -20.36 -23.12
N ARG A 192 12.57 -21.43 -23.22
CA ARG A 192 13.04 -22.80 -23.00
C ARG A 192 13.94 -23.25 -24.15
N ARG A 193 15.00 -23.97 -23.79
CA ARG A 193 15.91 -24.66 -24.69
C ARG A 193 15.58 -26.14 -24.72
N ASP A 194 15.75 -26.77 -25.88
CA ASP A 194 15.56 -28.22 -26.00
C ASP A 194 16.63 -28.97 -25.20
N VAL A 195 16.18 -30.03 -24.53
CA VAL A 195 17.06 -30.89 -23.74
C VAL A 195 17.82 -31.79 -24.72
N ALA A 196 19.11 -31.52 -24.94
CA ALA A 196 19.95 -32.34 -25.82
C ALA A 196 20.17 -33.79 -25.31
N SER A 197 19.74 -34.12 -24.08
CA SER A 197 19.99 -35.41 -23.43
C SER A 197 18.71 -36.24 -23.26
N GLU A 198 18.66 -37.38 -23.96
CA GLU A 198 17.56 -38.35 -23.85
C GLU A 198 17.38 -38.92 -22.43
N LYS A 199 18.46 -39.00 -21.64
CA LYS A 199 18.40 -39.47 -20.23
C LYS A 199 17.71 -38.47 -19.30
N LEU A 200 17.78 -37.17 -19.62
CA LEU A 200 17.20 -36.11 -18.82
C LEU A 200 15.74 -35.81 -19.19
N ALA A 201 15.31 -36.17 -20.40
CA ALA A 201 13.97 -35.89 -20.90
C ALA A 201 12.81 -36.40 -19.98
N PRO A 202 12.85 -37.63 -19.43
CA PRO A 202 11.78 -38.11 -18.54
C PRO A 202 11.73 -37.33 -17.22
N LEU A 203 12.88 -36.92 -16.70
CA LEU A 203 12.99 -36.15 -15.46
C LEU A 203 12.46 -34.72 -15.66
N VAL A 204 12.81 -34.10 -16.78
CA VAL A 204 12.33 -32.75 -17.14
C VAL A 204 10.82 -32.75 -17.34
N GLN A 205 10.27 -33.78 -18.00
CA GLN A 205 8.83 -33.91 -18.17
C GLN A 205 8.11 -34.07 -16.84
N ARG A 206 8.69 -34.85 -15.90
CA ARG A 206 8.12 -35.07 -14.56
C ARG A 206 8.10 -33.81 -13.69
N TYR A 207 9.15 -32.99 -13.75
CA TYR A 207 9.33 -31.82 -12.88
C TYR A 207 9.07 -30.49 -13.61
N ARG A 208 8.35 -30.52 -14.74
CA ARG A 208 8.18 -29.37 -15.63
C ARG A 208 7.71 -28.10 -14.91
N ASP A 209 6.68 -28.23 -14.08
CA ASP A 209 6.06 -27.10 -13.37
C ASP A 209 6.98 -26.54 -12.27
N ASP A 210 7.71 -27.43 -11.57
CA ASP A 210 8.70 -27.03 -10.58
C ASP A 210 9.88 -26.31 -11.22
N ILE A 211 10.32 -26.75 -12.41
CA ILE A 211 11.37 -26.11 -13.21
C ILE A 211 10.94 -24.71 -13.62
N ASP A 212 9.72 -24.55 -14.17
CA ASP A 212 9.18 -23.23 -14.56
C ASP A 212 9.02 -22.32 -13.36
N THR A 213 8.48 -22.85 -12.26
CA THR A 213 8.28 -22.09 -11.02
C THR A 213 9.60 -21.63 -10.45
N TYR A 214 10.60 -22.50 -10.40
CA TYR A 214 11.94 -22.16 -9.95
C TYR A 214 12.58 -21.08 -10.84
N TRP A 215 12.52 -21.24 -12.17
CA TRP A 215 13.12 -20.27 -13.09
C TRP A 215 12.45 -18.92 -13.00
N ARG A 216 11.12 -18.86 -12.94
CA ARG A 216 10.37 -17.61 -12.75
C ARG A 216 10.77 -16.89 -11.47
N ASN A 217 10.89 -17.62 -10.36
CA ASN A 217 11.39 -17.05 -9.09
C ASN A 217 12.82 -16.53 -9.23
N ALA A 218 13.69 -17.25 -9.95
CA ALA A 218 15.05 -16.80 -10.18
C ALA A 218 15.10 -15.48 -10.97
N LEU A 219 14.24 -15.33 -11.98
CA LEU A 219 14.12 -14.10 -12.79
C LEU A 219 13.49 -12.95 -12.00
N GLU A 220 12.52 -13.21 -11.12
CA GLU A 220 11.95 -12.18 -10.25
C GLU A 220 12.96 -11.69 -9.20
N LEU A 221 13.79 -12.58 -8.67
CA LEU A 221 14.84 -12.25 -7.71
C LEU A 221 16.10 -11.67 -8.36
N GLY A 222 16.32 -11.93 -9.66
CA GLY A 222 17.59 -11.64 -10.34
C GLY A 222 18.76 -12.49 -9.84
N ARG A 223 18.47 -13.62 -9.17
CA ARG A 223 19.46 -14.55 -8.59
C ARG A 223 18.81 -15.91 -8.32
N PRO A 224 19.59 -16.98 -8.08
CA PRO A 224 19.03 -18.26 -7.64
C PRO A 224 18.20 -18.10 -6.34
N PRO A 225 16.98 -18.64 -6.28
CA PRO A 225 16.17 -18.63 -5.07
C PRO A 225 16.73 -19.58 -4.02
N LEU A 226 16.62 -19.19 -2.75
CA LEU A 226 16.89 -20.06 -1.62
C LEU A 226 15.73 -21.06 -1.43
N PRO A 227 15.98 -22.21 -0.76
CA PRO A 227 14.94 -23.19 -0.47
C PRO A 227 13.73 -22.61 0.28
N GLU A 228 13.93 -21.60 1.13
CA GLU A 228 12.87 -20.93 1.88
C GLU A 228 12.03 -20.00 1.00
N GLU A 229 12.65 -19.42 -0.04
CA GLU A 229 12.01 -18.48 -0.99
C GLU A 229 11.18 -19.22 -2.04
N CYS A 230 11.56 -20.45 -2.40
CA CYS A 230 10.91 -21.22 -3.45
C CYS A 230 10.73 -22.70 -3.06
N PRO A 231 9.52 -23.15 -2.70
CA PRO A 231 9.26 -24.57 -2.41
C PRO A 231 9.66 -25.52 -3.53
N ALA A 232 9.56 -25.10 -4.80
CA ALA A 232 10.02 -25.89 -5.94
C ALA A 232 11.53 -26.17 -5.89
N ALA A 233 12.34 -25.27 -5.32
CA ALA A 233 13.77 -25.53 -5.12
C ALA A 233 14.01 -26.76 -4.22
N ARG A 234 13.16 -27.00 -3.21
CA ARG A 234 13.24 -28.19 -2.35
C ARG A 234 12.85 -29.46 -3.10
N SER A 235 11.77 -29.40 -3.88
CA SER A 235 11.32 -30.52 -4.73
C SER A 235 12.41 -30.94 -5.73
N LEU A 236 13.00 -29.96 -6.42
CA LEU A 236 14.08 -30.20 -7.38
C LEU A 236 15.36 -30.68 -6.70
N ALA A 237 15.70 -30.18 -5.51
CA ALA A 237 16.87 -30.64 -4.77
C ALA A 237 16.80 -32.15 -4.46
N ALA A 238 15.62 -32.69 -4.16
CA ALA A 238 15.42 -34.12 -3.95
C ALA A 238 15.61 -34.93 -5.25
N ALA A 239 15.26 -34.37 -6.41
CA ALA A 239 15.41 -35.01 -7.71
C ALA A 239 16.86 -35.04 -8.22
N VAL A 240 17.62 -33.96 -7.99
CA VAL A 240 19.00 -33.80 -8.47
C VAL A 240 20.05 -34.18 -7.39
N GLY A 241 19.59 -34.51 -6.18
CA GLY A 241 20.41 -34.96 -5.04
C GLY A 241 21.12 -33.86 -4.25
N SER A 242 21.18 -32.62 -4.74
CA SER A 242 21.78 -31.49 -4.02
C SER A 242 21.17 -30.15 -4.42
N GLY A 243 20.77 -29.36 -3.42
CA GLY A 243 20.28 -27.98 -3.62
C GLY A 243 21.29 -27.09 -4.34
N ARG A 244 22.61 -27.30 -4.12
CA ARG A 244 23.68 -26.54 -4.78
C ARG A 244 23.73 -26.77 -6.29
N ARG A 245 23.19 -27.90 -6.77
CA ARG A 245 23.16 -28.25 -8.21
C ARG A 245 21.86 -27.84 -8.90
N VAL A 246 20.82 -27.47 -8.15
CA VAL A 246 19.50 -27.17 -8.73
C VAL A 246 19.59 -26.03 -9.73
N HIS A 247 20.23 -24.91 -9.37
CA HIS A 247 20.36 -23.78 -10.29
C HIS A 247 21.10 -24.15 -11.57
N TRP A 248 22.26 -24.82 -11.44
CA TRP A 248 23.05 -25.28 -12.59
C TRP A 248 22.26 -26.24 -13.49
N TRP A 249 21.45 -27.13 -12.90
CA TRP A 249 20.64 -28.09 -13.65
C TRP A 249 19.48 -27.39 -14.37
N VAL A 250 18.74 -26.51 -13.68
CA VAL A 250 17.65 -25.74 -14.28
C VAL A 250 18.15 -24.80 -15.37
N SER A 251 19.31 -24.17 -15.19
CA SER A 251 19.88 -23.23 -16.17
C SER A 251 20.27 -23.89 -17.50
N GLN A 252 20.34 -25.23 -17.57
CA GLN A 252 20.54 -25.94 -18.84
C GLN A 252 19.31 -25.80 -19.76
N PHE A 253 18.13 -25.53 -19.20
CA PHE A 253 16.86 -25.51 -19.92
C PHE A 253 16.41 -24.11 -20.37
N PHE A 254 17.16 -23.07 -20.03
CA PHE A 254 16.79 -21.67 -20.29
C PHE A 254 17.99 -20.86 -20.77
N SER A 255 17.74 -19.66 -21.29
CA SER A 255 18.83 -18.78 -21.73
C SER A 255 19.54 -18.12 -20.54
N PRO A 256 20.88 -18.20 -20.42
CA PRO A 256 21.66 -17.44 -19.44
C PRO A 256 21.42 -15.93 -19.52
N ASP A 257 21.20 -15.41 -20.73
CA ASP A 257 20.94 -13.99 -20.95
C ASP A 257 19.70 -13.49 -20.18
N GLU A 258 18.71 -14.36 -19.93
CA GLU A 258 17.52 -13.99 -19.15
C GLU A 258 17.85 -13.73 -17.68
N ILE A 259 18.67 -14.60 -17.06
CA ILE A 259 19.03 -14.43 -15.65
C ILE A 259 20.03 -13.29 -15.46
N GLU A 260 20.90 -13.04 -16.43
CA GLU A 260 21.80 -11.87 -16.42
C GLU A 260 21.03 -10.56 -16.57
N ALA A 261 20.09 -10.48 -17.51
CA ALA A 261 19.21 -9.32 -17.66
C ALA A 261 18.35 -9.10 -16.40
N ALA A 262 17.88 -10.19 -15.77
CA ALA A 262 17.16 -10.12 -14.50
C ALA A 262 18.03 -9.60 -13.35
N ALA A 263 19.27 -10.09 -13.24
CA ALA A 263 20.22 -9.62 -12.24
C ALA A 263 20.51 -8.12 -12.40
N LEU A 264 20.77 -7.67 -13.63
CA LEU A 264 21.02 -6.26 -13.93
C LEU A 264 19.80 -5.39 -13.59
N GLY A 265 18.61 -5.77 -14.06
CA GLY A 265 17.38 -5.03 -13.76
C GLY A 265 17.09 -4.96 -12.26
N ARG A 266 17.40 -6.02 -11.50
CA ARG A 266 17.24 -6.02 -10.04
C ARG A 266 18.23 -5.07 -9.37
N GLN A 267 19.49 -5.03 -9.84
CA GLN A 267 20.50 -4.10 -9.35
C GLN A 267 20.09 -2.64 -9.61
N GLU A 268 19.55 -2.34 -10.80
CA GLU A 268 19.04 -1.01 -11.14
C GLU A 268 17.88 -0.57 -10.22
N ASP A 269 16.90 -1.45 -10.00
CA ASP A 269 15.77 -1.16 -9.10
C ASP A 269 16.26 -0.88 -7.66
N LEU A 270 17.23 -1.67 -7.17
CA LEU A 270 17.84 -1.48 -5.86
C LEU A 270 18.65 -0.18 -5.80
N LEU A 271 19.38 0.16 -6.85
CA LEU A 271 20.14 1.40 -6.93
C LEU A 271 19.21 2.62 -6.84
N VAL A 272 18.08 2.61 -7.57
CA VAL A 272 17.06 3.66 -7.48
C VAL A 272 16.48 3.73 -6.07
N TYR A 273 16.14 2.59 -5.48
CA TYR A 273 15.64 2.52 -4.11
C TYR A 273 16.61 3.14 -3.10
N PHE A 274 17.89 2.76 -3.14
CA PHE A 274 18.92 3.29 -2.26
C PHE A 274 19.21 4.77 -2.53
N ALA A 275 19.27 5.19 -3.80
CA ALA A 275 19.45 6.58 -4.17
C ALA A 275 18.31 7.47 -3.65
N LEU A 276 17.05 7.05 -3.82
CA LEU A 276 15.89 7.75 -3.26
C LEU A 276 15.95 7.81 -1.73
N GLY A 277 16.43 6.74 -1.06
CA GLY A 277 16.67 6.74 0.38
C GLY A 277 17.70 7.79 0.80
N HIS A 278 18.84 7.83 0.11
CA HIS A 278 19.93 8.76 0.37
C HIS A 278 19.53 10.22 0.13
N PHE A 279 18.98 10.55 -1.05
CA PHE A 279 18.61 11.92 -1.42
C PHE A 279 17.38 12.45 -0.66
N SER A 280 16.45 11.57 -0.27
CA SER A 280 15.29 11.98 0.54
C SER A 280 15.62 12.14 2.02
N ARG A 281 16.91 12.06 2.42
CA ARG A 281 17.38 12.10 3.82
C ARG A 281 16.60 11.13 4.71
N ARG A 282 16.30 9.92 4.22
CA ARG A 282 15.65 8.91 5.06
C ARG A 282 16.64 8.51 6.14
N LYS A 283 16.38 8.91 7.39
CA LYS A 283 17.07 8.36 8.55
C LYS A 283 17.08 6.83 8.46
N PRO A 284 18.25 6.18 8.56
CA PRO A 284 18.32 4.73 8.68
C PRO A 284 17.55 4.29 9.93
N TYR A 285 16.90 3.14 9.84
CA TYR A 285 16.30 2.50 11.00
C TYR A 285 17.44 1.93 11.85
N THR A 286 17.55 2.39 13.09
CA THR A 286 18.43 1.87 14.13
C THR A 286 17.73 0.80 14.94
#